data_AF-A0A971B253-F1
#
_entry.id   AF-A0A971B253-F1
#
_cell.length_a   1.000
_cell.length_b   1.000
_cell.length_c   1.000
_cell.angle_alpha   90.00
_cell.angle_beta   90.00
_cell.angle_gamma   90.00
#
_symmetry.space_group_name_H-M   'P 1'
#
loop_
_entity.id
_entity.type
_entity.pdbx_description
1 polymer ?
#
loop_
_entity_poly.entity_id
_entity_poly.type
_entity_poly.pdbx_seq_one_letter_code
_entity_poly.pdbx_strand_id
1 'polypeptide(L)'
;MSAEMPAELKRWEATRKRGRGRYVVTTGVLAWGVPMFAVMTFFVNRRPGVPLSPAWIAFSAVLWAFGGALFGFVMWRFWEKRYMDFVTAQNSVQGPDNPADGEP
;
A
#
# COMPACT_ATOMS: atom_id res chain seq x y z
N MET A 1 -18.56 -23.81 -0.22
CA MET A 1 -17.25 -23.40 -0.77
C MET A 1 -16.38 -23.00 0.40
N SER A 2 -15.33 -23.77 0.69
CA SER A 2 -14.37 -23.45 1.77
C SER A 2 -13.91 -22.01 1.57
N ALA A 3 -14.01 -21.17 2.59
CA ALA A 3 -13.51 -19.81 2.55
C ALA A 3 -11.96 -19.85 2.55
N GLU A 4 -11.38 -20.25 1.43
CA GLU A 4 -9.93 -20.20 1.24
C GLU A 4 -9.50 -18.74 1.26
N MET A 5 -8.49 -18.44 2.08
CA MET A 5 -7.94 -17.09 2.17
C MET A 5 -7.44 -16.66 0.77
N PRO A 6 -7.94 -15.55 0.22
CA PRO A 6 -7.46 -15.02 -1.04
C PRO A 6 -5.94 -14.87 -1.04
N ALA A 7 -5.27 -15.29 -2.12
CA ALA A 7 -3.82 -15.22 -2.24
C ALA A 7 -3.27 -13.79 -2.00
N GLU A 8 -4.06 -12.77 -2.34
CA GLU A 8 -3.77 -11.36 -2.08
C GLU A 8 -3.66 -11.04 -0.58
N LEU A 9 -4.58 -11.56 0.24
CA LEU A 9 -4.56 -11.36 1.69
C LEU A 9 -3.39 -12.09 2.35
N LYS A 10 -3.04 -13.28 1.86
CA LYS A 10 -1.85 -14.02 2.32
C LYS A 10 -0.55 -13.24 2.01
N ARG A 11 -0.45 -12.65 0.83
CA ARG A 11 0.67 -11.75 0.47
C ARG A 11 0.68 -10.47 1.31
N TRP A 12 -0.51 -9.92 1.58
CA TRP A 12 -0.66 -8.77 2.46
C TRP A 12 -0.21 -9.08 3.89
N GLU A 13 -0.53 -10.26 4.44
CA GLU A 13 -0.11 -10.69 5.78
C GLU A 13 1.43 -10.73 5.90
N ALA A 14 2.11 -11.30 4.90
CA ALA A 14 3.58 -11.29 4.85
C ALA A 14 4.17 -9.88 4.74
N THR A 15 3.49 -8.99 4.02
CA THR A 15 3.88 -7.58 3.85
C THR A 15 3.67 -6.77 5.13
N ARG A 16 2.54 -6.99 5.81
CA ARG A 16 2.18 -6.48 7.13
C ARG A 16 3.28 -6.73 8.17
N LYS A 17 3.80 -7.96 8.21
CA LYS A 17 4.85 -8.37 9.17
C LYS A 17 6.16 -7.58 9.01
N ARG A 18 6.43 -7.00 7.83
CA ARG A 18 7.62 -6.18 7.57
C ARG A 18 7.52 -4.74 8.09
N GLY A 19 6.34 -4.31 8.53
CA GLY A 19 6.12 -3.01 9.17
C GLY A 19 5.65 -1.90 8.22
N ARG A 20 4.76 -1.05 8.75
CA ARG A 20 4.07 0.02 8.01
C ARG A 20 5.01 1.06 7.41
N GLY A 21 5.97 1.56 8.19
CA GLY A 21 6.88 2.61 7.72
C GLY A 21 7.76 2.17 6.55
N ARG A 22 8.28 0.93 6.61
CA ARG A 22 9.11 0.38 5.53
C ARG A 22 8.31 0.23 4.24
N TYR A 23 7.07 -0.26 4.31
CA TYR A 23 6.21 -0.37 3.12
C TYR A 23 5.89 0.99 2.50
N VAL A 24 5.56 2.01 3.30
CA VAL A 24 5.26 3.34 2.78
C VAL A 24 6.47 3.93 2.04
N VAL A 25 7.67 3.76 2.58
CA VAL A 25 8.90 4.25 1.95
C VAL A 25 9.26 3.42 0.72
N THR A 26 9.24 2.08 0.79
CA THR A 26 9.66 1.24 -0.34
C THR A 26 8.64 1.18 -1.47
N THR A 27 7.36 1.05 -1.13
CA THR A 27 6.29 0.87 -2.10
C THR A 27 5.69 2.20 -2.55
N GLY A 28 5.58 3.16 -1.64
CA GLY A 28 5.08 4.51 -1.96
C GLY A 28 6.15 5.41 -2.56
N VAL A 29 7.24 5.66 -1.82
CA VAL A 29 8.26 6.62 -2.25
C VAL A 29 9.19 6.03 -3.31
N LEU A 30 9.80 4.87 -3.06
CA LEU A 30 10.79 4.28 -3.97
C LEU A 30 10.15 3.67 -5.22
N ALA A 31 9.02 2.98 -5.12
CA ALA A 31 8.39 2.35 -6.27
C ALA A 31 7.45 3.27 -7.07
N TRP A 32 6.94 4.36 -6.48
CA TRP A 32 6.05 5.30 -7.18
C TRP A 32 6.62 6.71 -7.28
N GLY A 33 7.06 7.30 -6.17
CA GLY A 33 7.61 8.66 -6.14
C GLY A 33 8.86 8.85 -7.03
N VAL A 34 9.83 7.94 -6.96
CA VAL A 34 11.07 8.00 -7.74
C VAL A 34 10.85 7.88 -9.26
N PRO A 35 10.15 6.84 -9.78
CA PRO A 35 9.90 6.76 -11.21
C PRO A 35 9.03 7.91 -11.71
N MET A 36 8.05 8.38 -10.93
CA MET A 36 7.21 9.52 -11.35
C MET A 36 8.01 10.84 -11.41
N PHE A 37 8.92 11.05 -10.44
CA PHE A 37 9.88 12.16 -10.48
C PHE A 37 10.80 12.07 -11.69
N ALA A 38 11.33 10.88 -12.00
CA ALA A 38 12.17 10.66 -13.16
C ALA A 38 11.41 10.97 -14.46
N VAL A 39 10.17 10.48 -14.60
CA VAL A 39 9.33 10.77 -15.77
C VAL A 39 9.05 12.27 -15.91
N MET A 40 8.61 12.94 -14.84
CA MET A 40 8.30 14.38 -14.90
C MET A 40 9.54 15.22 -15.21
N THR A 41 10.69 14.87 -14.62
CA THR A 41 11.92 15.64 -14.76
C THR A 41 12.58 15.43 -16.13
N PHE A 42 12.67 14.18 -16.59
CA PHE A 42 13.41 13.84 -17.82
C PHE A 42 12.53 13.85 -19.08
N PHE A 43 11.24 13.54 -18.97
CA PHE A 43 10.33 13.46 -20.13
C PHE A 43 9.43 14.68 -20.26
N VAL A 44 8.81 15.15 -19.16
CA VAL A 44 7.82 16.25 -19.23
C VAL A 44 8.48 17.63 -19.21
N ASN A 45 9.51 17.82 -18.39
CA ASN A 45 10.18 19.11 -18.27
C ASN A 45 11.32 19.32 -19.27
N ARG A 46 11.46 18.42 -20.25
CA ARG A 46 12.40 18.57 -21.38
C ARG A 46 11.81 19.54 -22.42
N ARG A 47 11.55 20.78 -22.00
CA ARG A 47 11.14 21.85 -22.93
C ARG A 47 12.41 22.47 -23.53
N PRO A 48 12.56 22.50 -24.86
CA PRO A 48 13.70 23.17 -25.48
C PRO A 48 13.68 24.66 -25.09
N GLY A 49 14.75 25.13 -24.44
CA GLY A 49 14.93 26.54 -24.09
C GLY A 49 14.59 26.95 -22.65
N VAL A 50 14.05 26.06 -21.80
CA VAL A 50 13.80 26.37 -20.37
C VAL A 50 14.88 25.71 -19.52
N PRO A 51 15.77 26.47 -18.85
CA PRO A 51 16.74 25.88 -17.95
C PRO A 51 16.02 25.24 -16.78
N LEU A 52 16.23 23.93 -16.61
CA LEU A 52 15.83 23.18 -15.42
C LEU A 52 16.58 23.76 -14.21
N SER A 53 15.92 24.65 -13.47
CA SER A 53 16.49 25.19 -12.23
C SER A 53 16.70 24.05 -11.22
N PRO A 54 17.90 23.87 -10.65
CA PRO A 54 18.15 22.87 -9.63
C PRO A 54 17.21 23.00 -8.42
N ALA A 55 16.81 24.23 -8.08
CA ALA A 55 15.85 24.49 -7.02
C ALA A 55 14.45 23.92 -7.34
N TRP A 56 14.02 24.01 -8.60
CA TRP A 56 12.73 23.46 -9.04
C TRP A 56 12.73 21.92 -9.02
N ILE A 57 13.85 21.31 -9.41
CA ILE A 57 14.05 19.87 -9.34
C ILE A 57 13.99 19.40 -7.88
N ALA A 58 14.70 20.08 -6.97
CA ALA A 58 14.70 19.74 -5.56
C ALA A 58 13.29 19.87 -4.94
N PHE A 59 12.59 20.97 -5.24
CA PHE A 59 11.21 21.15 -4.77
C PHE A 59 10.27 20.07 -5.30
N SER A 60 10.37 19.74 -6.59
CA SER A 60 9.58 18.68 -7.22
C SER A 60 9.88 17.31 -6.60
N ALA A 61 11.15 17.00 -6.36
CA ALA A 61 11.56 15.75 -5.72
C ALA A 61 10.96 15.60 -4.31
N VAL A 62 11.00 16.66 -3.52
CA VAL A 62 10.41 16.68 -2.18
C VAL A 62 8.89 16.51 -2.25
N LEU A 63 8.21 17.27 -3.13
CA LEU A 63 6.77 17.17 -3.32
C LEU A 63 6.33 15.76 -3.75
N TRP A 64 7.05 15.17 -4.71
CA TRP A 64 6.80 13.80 -5.18
C TRP A 64 7.13 12.73 -4.13
N ALA A 65 8.16 12.94 -3.31
CA ALA A 65 8.46 12.06 -2.19
C ALA A 65 7.35 12.08 -1.13
N PHE A 66 6.84 13.27 -0.78
CA PHE A 66 5.68 13.40 0.11
C PHE A 66 4.42 12.80 -0.50
N GLY A 67 4.17 13.04 -1.80
CA GLY A 67 3.04 12.44 -2.52
C GLY A 67 3.11 10.90 -2.55
N GLY A 68 4.28 10.34 -2.87
CA GLY A 68 4.53 8.90 -2.84
C GLY A 68 4.37 8.30 -1.44
N ALA A 69 4.85 9.00 -0.40
CA ALA A 69 4.67 8.59 0.99
C ALA A 69 3.19 8.59 1.40
N LEU A 70 2.45 9.66 1.10
CA LEU A 70 1.03 9.74 1.40
C LEU A 70 0.24 8.65 0.65
N PHE A 71 0.56 8.44 -0.62
CA PHE A 71 -0.05 7.38 -1.43
C PHE A 71 0.23 5.98 -0.85
N GLY A 72 1.49 5.69 -0.49
CA GLY A 72 1.86 4.44 0.16
C GLY A 72 1.13 4.22 1.49
N PHE A 73 0.93 5.29 2.27
CA PHE A 73 0.19 5.25 3.54
C PHE A 73 -1.31 4.98 3.32
N VAL A 74 -1.94 5.68 2.38
CA VAL A 74 -3.35 5.47 2.03
C VAL A 74 -3.56 4.04 1.53
N MET A 75 -2.67 3.56 0.66
CA MET A 75 -2.71 2.19 0.15
C MET A 75 -2.57 1.18 1.29
N TRP A 76 -1.68 1.41 2.26
CA TRP A 76 -1.58 0.55 3.44
C TRP A 76 -2.89 0.49 4.20
N ARG A 77 -3.53 1.63 4.48
CA ARG A 77 -4.81 1.67 5.19
C ARG A 77 -5.90 0.93 4.44
N PHE A 78 -5.92 1.04 3.12
CA PHE A 78 -6.89 0.35 2.26
C PHE A 78 -6.77 -1.17 2.39
N TRP A 79 -5.55 -1.71 2.25
CA TRP A 79 -5.29 -3.14 2.38
C TRP A 79 -5.51 -3.66 3.81
N GLU A 80 -5.12 -2.88 4.83
CA GLU A 80 -5.38 -3.21 6.23
C GLU A 80 -6.88 -3.34 6.50
N LYS A 81 -7.69 -2.39 6.01
CA LYS A 81 -9.15 -2.44 6.16
C LYS A 81 -9.73 -3.71 5.54
N ARG A 82 -9.34 -4.02 4.29
CA ARG A 82 -9.81 -5.22 3.58
C ARG A 82 -9.42 -6.53 4.27
N TYR A 83 -8.23 -6.56 4.88
CA TYR A 83 -7.79 -7.70 5.68
C TYR A 83 -8.60 -7.84 6.97
N MET A 84 -8.87 -6.75 7.68
CA MET A 84 -9.70 -6.77 8.88
C MET A 84 -11.14 -7.20 8.58
N ASP A 85 -11.74 -6.70 7.50
CA ASP A 85 -13.08 -7.08 7.07
C ASP A 85 -13.17 -8.60 6.81
N PHE A 86 -12.14 -9.19 6.18
CA PHE A 86 -12.06 -10.63 5.96
C PHE A 86 -11.93 -11.43 7.26
N VAL A 87 -11.06 -11.00 8.19
CA VAL A 87 -10.87 -11.67 9.48
C VAL A 87 -12.15 -11.63 10.33
N THR A 88 -12.87 -10.50 10.33
CA THR A 88 -14.15 -10.37 11.00
C THR A 88 -15.20 -11.31 10.40
N ALA A 89 -15.30 -11.37 9.07
CA ALA A 89 -16.22 -12.28 8.39
C ALA A 89 -15.91 -13.76 8.65
N GLN A 90 -14.63 -14.13 8.74
CA GLN A 90 -14.22 -15.49 9.08
C GLN A 90 -14.58 -15.85 10.53
N ASN A 91 -14.34 -14.94 11.47
CA ASN A 91 -14.68 -15.15 12.88
C ASN A 91 -16.20 -15.23 13.13
N SER A 92 -17.03 -14.53 12.34
CA SER A 92 -18.49 -14.65 12.43
C SER A 92 -19.04 -15.95 11.86
N VAL A 93 -18.38 -16.51 10.84
CA VAL A 93 -18.72 -17.84 10.29
C VAL A 93 -18.29 -18.95 11.26
N GLN A 94 -17.28 -18.70 12.08
CA GLN A 94 -16.72 -19.65 13.05
C GLN A 94 -17.16 -19.37 14.51
N GLY A 95 -18.15 -18.49 14.70
CA GLY A 95 -18.77 -18.18 16.00
C GLY A 95 -19.50 -19.37 16.63
N PRO A 96 -19.83 -19.31 17.93
CA PRO A 96 -19.87 -20.42 18.91
C PRO A 96 -20.95 -21.51 18.72
N ASP A 97 -21.60 -21.61 17.57
CA ASP A 97 -22.57 -22.67 17.28
C ASP A 97 -21.86 -23.98 16.90
N ASN A 98 -20.87 -24.39 17.68
CA ASN A 98 -20.61 -25.81 17.87
C ASN A 98 -21.58 -26.27 18.96
N PRO A 99 -22.74 -26.85 18.62
CA PRO A 99 -23.44 -27.69 19.57
C PRO A 99 -22.53 -28.90 19.81
N ALA A 100 -21.62 -28.77 20.78
CA ALA A 100 -21.07 -29.92 21.48
C ALA A 100 -22.12 -30.56 22.41
N ASP A 101 -23.38 -30.16 22.30
CA ASP A 101 -24.58 -30.87 22.71
C ASP A 101 -24.86 -32.05 21.76
N GLY A 102 -23.85 -32.91 21.64
CA GLY A 102 -24.08 -34.34 21.54
C GLY A 102 -24.31 -34.89 22.95
N GLU A 103 -25.41 -34.50 23.59
CA GLU A 103 -26.07 -35.34 24.59
C GLU A 103 -26.99 -36.33 23.86
N PRO A 104 -27.38 -37.48 24.45
CA PRO A 104 -27.28 -37.87 25.87
C PRO A 104 -26.29 -39.01 26.19
#